data_AF-A0A257M9U0-F1
#
_entry.id   AF-A0A257M9U0-F1
#
_cell.length_a   1.000
_cell.length_b   1.000
_cell.length_c   1.000
_cell.angle_alpha   90.00
_cell.angle_beta   90.00
_cell.angle_gamma   90.00
#
_symmetry.space_group_name_H-M   'P 1'
#
loop_
_entity.id
_entity.type
_entity.pdbx_description
1 polymer ?
#
loop_
_entity_poly.entity_id
_entity_poly.type
_entity_poly.pdbx_seq_one_letter_code
_entity_poly.pdbx_strand_id
1 'polypeptide(L)'
;MELEDIISKYPPKQIMLVPIAVIILALISLGVTYLSTGSPVKLGIEFTGGTLITVPGMGSEESVAEEFADYPLVDIRDIGNRYMIQFGPMSDSQYSALAKLANDRFDSPDIRHMGPIYSKELQSRGLQTNCGLDIGGALRSG
;
A
#
# COMPACT_ATOMS: atom_id res chain seq x y z
N MET A 1 -11.89 -42.22 31.11
CA MET A 1 -12.53 -41.89 29.83
C MET A 1 -11.44 -41.19 29.05
N GLU A 2 -10.65 -42.03 28.38
CA GLU A 2 -9.31 -41.75 27.86
C GLU A 2 -9.39 -40.66 26.78
N LEU A 3 -8.63 -39.58 26.93
CA LEU A 3 -8.54 -38.51 25.93
C LEU A 3 -7.86 -39.00 24.65
N GLU A 4 -7.21 -40.16 24.68
CA GLU A 4 -6.50 -40.75 23.55
C GLU A 4 -7.40 -41.16 22.36
N ASP A 5 -8.69 -41.47 22.58
CA ASP A 5 -9.59 -41.94 21.50
C ASP A 5 -10.09 -40.80 20.60
N ILE A 6 -10.16 -39.56 21.12
CA ILE A 6 -10.65 -38.39 20.36
C ILE A 6 -9.62 -37.95 19.29
N ILE A 7 -8.33 -38.09 19.58
CA ILE A 7 -7.25 -37.75 18.63
C ILE A 7 -7.14 -38.80 17.52
N SER A 8 -7.39 -40.08 17.81
CA SER A 8 -7.17 -41.18 16.85
C SER A 8 -8.29 -41.37 15.81
N LYS A 9 -9.40 -40.62 15.91
CA LYS A 9 -10.61 -40.86 15.10
C LYS A 9 -10.54 -40.34 13.66
N TYR A 10 -9.62 -39.40 13.38
CA TYR A 10 -9.50 -38.80 12.06
C TYR A 10 -8.08 -38.96 11.50
N PRO A 11 -7.90 -39.58 10.31
CA PRO A 11 -6.61 -39.64 9.67
C PRO A 11 -6.10 -38.20 9.42
N PRO A 12 -4.80 -37.90 9.67
CA PRO A 12 -4.26 -36.53 9.58
C PRO A 12 -4.56 -35.83 8.25
N LYS A 13 -4.68 -36.60 7.16
CA LYS A 13 -5.02 -36.12 5.82
C LYS A 13 -6.43 -35.51 5.71
N GLN A 14 -7.40 -35.98 6.51
CA GLN A 14 -8.76 -35.41 6.52
C GLN A 14 -8.83 -34.07 7.24
N ILE A 15 -8.03 -33.90 8.29
CA ILE A 15 -7.95 -32.63 9.04
C ILE A 15 -7.29 -31.54 8.17
N MET A 16 -6.31 -31.93 7.34
CA MET A 16 -5.57 -31.00 6.48
C MET A 16 -6.30 -30.65 5.17
N LEU A 17 -7.33 -31.41 4.77
CA LEU A 17 -8.06 -31.17 3.53
C LEU A 17 -8.75 -29.80 3.51
N VAL A 18 -9.42 -29.46 4.61
CA VAL A 18 -10.16 -28.19 4.76
C VAL A 18 -9.23 -26.97 4.66
N PRO A 19 -8.13 -26.85 5.45
CA PRO A 19 -7.24 -25.69 5.32
C PRO A 19 -6.56 -25.61 3.95
N ILE A 20 -6.23 -26.75 3.31
CA ILE A 20 -5.67 -26.75 1.94
C ILE A 20 -6.68 -26.19 0.93
N ALA A 21 -7.95 -26.60 1.01
CA ALA A 21 -8.99 -26.08 0.13
C ALA A 21 -9.16 -24.56 0.26
N VAL A 22 -9.09 -24.02 1.48
CA VAL A 22 -9.15 -22.57 1.72
C VAL A 22 -7.93 -21.85 1.14
N ILE A 23 -6.71 -22.42 1.28
CA ILE A 23 -5.50 -21.85 0.69
C ILE A 23 -5.60 -21.79 -0.84
N ILE A 24 -6.07 -22.86 -1.48
CA ILE A 24 -6.24 -22.89 -2.94
C ILE A 24 -7.22 -21.80 -3.38
N LEU A 25 -8.35 -21.65 -2.68
CA LEU A 25 -9.33 -20.62 -2.98
C LEU A 25 -8.72 -19.21 -2.83
N ALA A 26 -7.92 -18.98 -1.78
CA ALA A 26 -7.22 -17.72 -1.58
C ALA A 26 -6.23 -17.44 -2.73
N LEU A 27 -5.43 -18.42 -3.12
CA LEU A 27 -4.47 -18.29 -4.22
C LEU A 27 -5.15 -17.99 -5.56
N ILE A 28 -6.33 -18.58 -5.82
CA ILE A 28 -7.13 -18.25 -7.01
C ILE A 28 -7.56 -16.78 -6.98
N SER A 29 -8.08 -16.30 -5.85
CA SER A 29 -8.49 -14.89 -5.69
C SER A 29 -7.32 -13.92 -5.90
N LEU A 30 -6.16 -14.24 -5.32
CA LEU A 30 -4.93 -13.46 -5.52
C LEU A 30 -4.45 -13.51 -6.98
N GLY A 31 -4.53 -14.66 -7.63
CA GLY A 31 -4.13 -14.84 -9.03
C GLY A 31 -5.01 -14.04 -10.00
N VAL A 32 -6.33 -14.08 -9.81
CA VAL A 32 -7.30 -13.28 -10.60
C VAL A 32 -7.01 -11.78 -10.44
N THR A 33 -6.75 -11.34 -9.20
CA THR A 33 -6.40 -9.95 -8.92
C THR A 33 -5.07 -9.57 -9.57
N TYR A 34 -4.04 -10.40 -9.43
CA TYR A 34 -2.71 -10.17 -10.00
C TYR A 34 -2.72 -10.02 -11.52
N LEU A 35 -3.48 -10.86 -12.23
CA LEU A 35 -3.64 -10.75 -13.69
C LEU A 35 -4.37 -9.46 -14.11
N SER A 36 -5.23 -8.93 -13.24
CA SER A 36 -6.05 -7.75 -13.54
C SER A 36 -5.33 -6.43 -13.20
N THR A 37 -4.64 -6.35 -12.06
CA THR A 37 -4.04 -5.11 -11.53
C THR A 37 -2.51 -5.09 -11.56
N GLY A 38 -1.86 -6.23 -11.85
CA GLY A 38 -0.41 -6.40 -11.76
C GLY A 38 0.12 -6.55 -10.33
N SER A 39 -0.76 -6.55 -9.32
CA SER A 39 -0.44 -6.70 -7.90
C SER A 39 -1.43 -7.67 -7.24
N PRO A 40 -0.98 -8.55 -6.32
CA PRO A 40 -1.86 -9.52 -5.66
C PRO A 40 -2.98 -8.85 -4.84
N VAL A 41 -2.83 -7.58 -4.49
CA VAL A 41 -3.81 -6.75 -3.78
C VAL A 41 -3.83 -5.34 -4.34
N LYS A 42 -4.94 -4.62 -4.17
CA LYS A 42 -4.99 -3.17 -4.46
C LYS A 42 -4.04 -2.45 -3.51
N LEU A 43 -2.94 -1.94 -4.06
CA LEU A 43 -1.94 -1.15 -3.33
C LEU A 43 -2.51 0.25 -3.07
N GLY A 44 -2.45 0.70 -1.82
CA GLY A 44 -2.82 2.08 -1.47
C GLY A 44 -1.82 3.09 -2.02
N ILE A 45 -2.19 4.39 -1.99
CA ILE A 45 -1.34 5.51 -2.43
C ILE A 45 0.01 5.57 -1.69
N GLU A 46 0.08 4.97 -0.51
CA GLU A 46 1.28 4.83 0.32
C GLU A 46 2.38 3.99 -0.36
N PHE A 47 2.01 3.14 -1.32
CA PHE A 47 2.92 2.24 -2.04
C PHE A 47 3.11 2.62 -3.52
N THR A 48 2.08 3.17 -4.17
CA THR A 48 2.13 3.60 -5.57
C THR A 48 2.60 5.05 -5.73
N GLY A 49 2.62 5.82 -4.64
CA GLY A 49 2.83 7.26 -4.65
C GLY A 49 1.53 8.00 -4.91
N GLY A 50 1.33 9.13 -4.23
CA GLY A 50 0.12 9.92 -4.32
C GLY A 50 0.19 11.21 -3.52
N THR A 51 -0.88 11.99 -3.57
CA THR A 51 -1.00 13.24 -2.81
C THR A 51 -2.22 13.17 -1.92
N LEU A 52 -2.08 13.56 -0.66
CA LEU A 52 -3.17 13.63 0.29
C LEU A 52 -3.44 15.10 0.60
N ILE A 53 -4.69 15.53 0.45
CA ILE A 53 -5.12 16.89 0.78
C ILE A 53 -6.19 16.80 1.85
N THR A 54 -5.96 17.48 2.97
CA THR A 54 -6.95 17.61 4.03
C THR A 54 -7.53 19.02 4.02
N VAL A 55 -8.76 19.14 3.52
CA VAL A 55 -9.49 20.42 3.43
C VAL A 55 -10.48 20.57 4.59
N PRO A 56 -10.71 21.78 5.12
CA PRO A 56 -11.80 22.00 6.07
C PRO A 56 -13.15 21.67 5.43
N GLY A 57 -14.07 21.09 6.20
CA GLY A 57 -15.40 20.69 5.71
C GLY A 57 -16.25 21.91 5.34
N MET A 58 -16.14 22.38 4.10
CA MET A 58 -16.96 23.46 3.54
C MET A 58 -17.69 22.95 2.29
N GLY A 59 -18.75 22.16 2.48
CA GLY A 59 -19.57 21.64 1.38
C GLY A 59 -20.06 20.21 1.60
N SER A 60 -20.89 19.70 0.70
CA SER A 60 -21.21 18.27 0.62
C SER A 60 -20.06 17.50 -0.04
N GLU A 61 -19.90 16.22 0.32
CA GLU A 61 -18.90 15.32 -0.27
C GLU A 61 -18.95 15.32 -1.80
N GLU A 62 -20.15 15.36 -2.38
CA GLU A 62 -20.38 15.39 -3.83
C GLU A 62 -19.83 16.65 -4.49
N SER A 63 -19.98 17.81 -3.85
CA SER A 63 -19.48 19.09 -4.36
C SER A 63 -17.95 19.12 -4.36
N VAL A 64 -17.34 18.51 -3.35
CA VAL A 64 -15.88 18.33 -3.28
C VAL A 64 -15.42 17.33 -4.34
N ALA A 65 -16.13 16.21 -4.54
CA ALA A 65 -15.80 15.21 -5.53
C ALA A 65 -15.83 15.76 -6.97
N GLU A 66 -16.82 16.58 -7.30
CA GLU A 66 -16.94 17.23 -8.63
C GLU A 66 -15.80 18.21 -8.90
N GLU A 67 -15.42 19.05 -7.93
CA GLU A 67 -14.35 20.04 -8.11
C GLU A 67 -12.98 19.37 -8.32
N PHE A 68 -12.77 18.20 -7.72
CA PHE A 68 -11.53 17.44 -7.84
C PHE A 68 -11.58 16.31 -8.89
N ALA A 69 -12.66 16.21 -9.66
CA ALA A 69 -12.87 15.15 -10.66
C ALA A 69 -11.85 15.17 -11.81
N ASP A 70 -11.25 16.35 -12.09
CA ASP A 70 -10.20 16.51 -13.11
C ASP A 70 -8.83 15.93 -12.69
N TYR A 71 -8.68 15.55 -11.42
CA TYR A 71 -7.48 14.95 -10.84
C TYR A 71 -7.69 13.45 -10.59
N PRO A 72 -6.62 12.64 -10.49
CA PRO A 72 -6.75 11.19 -10.28
C PRO A 72 -7.23 10.87 -8.85
N LEU A 73 -8.53 11.03 -8.62
CA LEU A 73 -9.18 10.80 -7.34
C LEU A 73 -9.20 9.30 -7.01
N VAL A 74 -8.71 8.95 -5.82
CA VAL A 74 -8.62 7.55 -5.36
C VAL A 74 -9.62 7.28 -4.24
N ASP A 75 -9.69 8.17 -3.25
CA ASP A 75 -10.58 8.02 -2.08
C ASP A 75 -10.95 9.40 -1.54
N ILE A 76 -12.18 9.55 -1.07
CA ILE A 76 -12.63 10.72 -0.30
C ILE A 76 -13.15 10.20 1.03
N ARG A 77 -12.64 10.75 2.13
CA ARG A 77 -13.05 10.34 3.47
C ARG A 77 -13.45 11.54 4.31
N ASP A 78 -14.66 11.50 4.83
CA ASP A 78 -15.12 12.42 5.86
C ASP A 78 -14.50 12.04 7.22
N ILE A 79 -13.78 12.97 7.84
CA ILE A 79 -13.22 12.83 9.19
C ILE A 79 -13.90 13.79 10.18
N GLY A 80 -15.16 14.14 9.91
CA GLY A 80 -16.07 14.90 10.76
C GLY A 80 -16.03 16.40 10.50
N ASN A 81 -14.88 17.04 10.75
CA ASN A 81 -14.73 18.50 10.54
C ASN A 81 -13.89 18.86 9.31
N ARG A 82 -13.33 17.85 8.64
CA ARG A 82 -12.43 17.99 7.49
C ARG A 82 -12.70 16.85 6.52
N TYR A 83 -12.43 17.08 5.25
CA TYR A 83 -12.38 16.01 4.25
C TYR A 83 -10.92 15.65 3.99
N MET A 84 -10.63 14.36 4.02
CA MET A 84 -9.35 13.80 3.61
C MET A 84 -9.52 13.23 2.20
N ILE A 85 -8.85 13.86 1.25
CA ILE A 85 -8.94 13.51 -0.17
C ILE A 85 -7.61 12.89 -0.59
N GLN A 86 -7.69 11.69 -1.17
CA GLN A 86 -6.54 10.93 -1.65
C GLN A 86 -6.50 10.98 -3.17
N PHE A 87 -5.36 11.44 -3.68
CA PHE A 87 -5.06 11.47 -5.10
C PHE A 87 -3.96 10.45 -5.42
N GLY A 88 -4.10 9.80 -6.57
CA GLY A 88 -3.12 8.87 -7.11
C GLY A 88 -1.85 9.59 -7.63
N PRO A 89 -0.93 8.84 -8.25
CA PRO A 89 0.28 9.41 -8.81
C PRO A 89 -0.06 10.37 -9.95
N MET A 90 0.51 11.58 -9.91
CA MET A 90 0.31 12.63 -10.90
C MET A 90 1.65 13.29 -11.24
N SER A 91 1.71 14.03 -12.35
CA SER A 91 2.93 14.78 -12.74
C SER A 91 3.17 16.00 -11.84
N ASP A 92 4.42 16.48 -11.76
CA ASP A 92 4.78 17.65 -10.94
C ASP A 92 3.98 18.92 -11.30
N SER A 93 3.66 19.10 -12.58
CA SER A 93 2.84 20.21 -13.05
C SER A 93 1.39 20.11 -12.57
N GLN A 94 0.81 18.90 -12.57
CA GLN A 94 -0.52 18.63 -12.02
C GLN A 94 -0.55 18.83 -10.50
N TYR A 95 0.49 18.38 -9.80
CA TYR A 95 0.64 18.62 -8.37
C TYR A 95 0.70 20.11 -8.04
N SER A 96 1.51 20.88 -8.77
CA SER A 96 1.59 22.33 -8.56
C SER A 96 0.27 23.05 -8.85
N ALA A 97 -0.49 22.61 -9.86
CA ALA A 97 -1.81 23.15 -10.16
C ALA A 97 -2.83 22.82 -9.06
N LEU A 98 -2.83 21.57 -8.57
CA LEU A 98 -3.68 21.11 -7.48
C LEU A 98 -3.37 21.87 -6.17
N ALA A 99 -2.08 22.03 -5.85
CA ALA A 99 -1.66 22.77 -4.68
C ALA A 99 -2.07 24.24 -4.75
N LYS A 100 -1.99 24.86 -5.94
CA LYS A 100 -2.46 26.22 -6.15
C LYS A 100 -3.98 26.33 -5.96
N LEU A 101 -4.75 25.42 -6.58
CA LEU A 101 -6.21 25.36 -6.45
C LEU A 101 -6.64 25.20 -4.99
N ALA A 102 -5.98 24.31 -4.24
CA ALA A 102 -6.28 24.07 -2.83
C ALA A 102 -5.98 25.30 -1.96
N ASN A 103 -4.85 25.98 -2.19
CA ASN A 103 -4.48 27.19 -1.46
C ASN A 103 -5.35 28.41 -1.79
N ASP A 104 -5.83 28.51 -3.04
CA ASP A 104 -6.72 29.61 -3.46
C ASP A 104 -8.14 29.46 -2.87
N ARG A 105 -8.59 28.24 -2.60
CA ARG A 105 -9.98 27.95 -2.20
C ARG A 105 -10.17 27.67 -0.71
N PHE A 106 -9.16 27.16 -0.01
CA PHE A 106 -9.29 26.80 1.40
C PHE A 106 -8.34 27.61 2.27
N ASP A 107 -8.82 28.03 3.44
CA ASP A 107 -7.96 28.61 4.46
C ASP A 107 -7.17 27.48 5.14
N SER A 108 -5.85 27.44 4.91
CA SER A 108 -4.91 26.46 5.47
C SER A 108 -5.17 24.97 5.10
N PRO A 109 -5.09 24.59 3.80
CA PRO A 109 -5.13 23.18 3.39
C PRO A 109 -3.86 22.44 3.83
N ASP A 110 -4.00 21.26 4.41
CA ASP A 110 -2.85 20.38 4.70
C ASP A 110 -2.58 19.49 3.48
N ILE A 111 -1.50 19.78 2.74
CA ILE A 111 -1.12 19.07 1.52
C ILE A 111 0.10 18.21 1.84
N ARG A 112 -0.05 16.89 1.76
CA ARG A 112 1.03 15.95 1.97
C ARG A 112 1.28 15.16 0.70
N HIS A 113 2.42 15.44 0.05
CA HIS A 113 2.88 14.64 -1.07
C HIS A 113 3.63 13.41 -0.56
N MET A 114 3.15 12.22 -0.93
CA MET A 114 3.84 10.97 -0.65
C MET A 114 4.40 10.45 -1.97
N GLY A 115 5.69 10.66 -2.21
CA GLY A 115 6.39 9.99 -3.30
C GLY A 115 6.31 8.46 -3.13
N PRO A 116 6.60 7.66 -4.17
CA PRO A 116 6.72 6.21 -4.06
C PRO A 116 7.96 5.84 -3.23
N ILE A 117 7.92 6.13 -1.93
CA ILE A 117 8.97 5.83 -0.98
C ILE A 117 9.09 4.30 -0.93
N TYR A 118 10.29 3.76 -1.21
CA TYR A 118 10.67 2.35 -1.01
C TYR A 118 10.11 1.28 -1.97
N SER A 119 10.67 1.11 -3.17
CA SER A 119 10.67 -0.23 -3.82
C SER A 119 11.80 -0.50 -4.82
N LYS A 120 12.18 0.40 -5.72
CA LYS A 120 13.16 0.03 -6.77
C LYS A 120 14.62 0.31 -6.42
N GLU A 121 14.90 1.43 -5.74
CA GLU A 121 16.28 1.89 -5.55
C GLU A 121 16.98 1.34 -4.28
N LEU A 122 16.23 1.09 -3.20
CA LEU A 122 16.80 0.48 -1.99
C LEU A 122 16.92 -1.05 -2.07
N GLN A 123 16.13 -1.73 -2.91
CA GLN A 123 16.31 -3.15 -3.19
C GLN A 123 17.63 -3.42 -3.96
N SER A 124 18.13 -2.46 -4.73
CA SER A 124 19.41 -2.62 -5.46
C SER A 124 20.66 -2.43 -4.58
N ARG A 125 20.57 -1.69 -3.47
CA ARG A 125 21.71 -1.39 -2.58
C ARG A 125 21.86 -2.36 -1.40
N GLY A 126 20.79 -3.06 -1.01
CA GLY A 126 20.84 -4.04 0.09
C GLY A 126 21.60 -5.34 -0.22
N LEU A 127 21.82 -5.65 -1.50
CA LEU A 127 22.58 -6.85 -1.93
C LEU A 127 24.10 -6.69 -1.79
N GLN A 128 24.63 -5.48 -1.60
CA GLN A 128 26.07 -5.25 -1.58
C GLN A 128 26.68 -5.29 -0.16
N THR A 129 25.88 -5.08 0.90
CA THR A 129 26.40 -4.94 2.27
C THR A 129 26.58 -6.25 3.04
N ASN A 130 26.18 -7.41 2.49
CA ASN A 130 26.36 -8.71 3.16
C ASN A 130 27.27 -9.70 2.39
N CYS A 131 28.03 -9.23 1.41
CA CYS A 131 29.11 -10.00 0.76
C CYS A 131 30.45 -9.27 0.82
N GLY A 132 30.70 -8.55 1.91
CA GLY A 132 32.05 -8.17 2.34
C GLY A 132 32.57 -9.21 3.31
N LEU A 133 32.86 -10.41 2.80
CA LEU A 133 33.64 -11.42 3.50
C LEU A 133 35.05 -10.82 3.74
N ASP A 134 35.30 -10.33 4.95
CA ASP A 134 36.62 -9.90 5.42
C ASP A 134 37.55 -11.13 5.54
N ILE A 135 38.05 -11.57 4.39
CA ILE A 135 39.22 -12.45 4.26
C ILE A 135 40.39 -11.56 3.82
N GLY A 136 40.88 -10.72 4.75
CA GLY A 136 41.96 -9.77 4.46
C GLY A 136 42.90 -9.41 5.61
N GLY A 137 42.69 -9.95 6.82
CA GLY A 137 43.42 -9.48 8.02
C GLY A 137 44.56 -10.34 8.56
N ALA A 138 44.84 -11.54 8.03
CA ALA A 138 45.65 -12.54 8.76
C ALA A 138 47.04 -12.92 8.18
N LEU A 139 47.56 -12.24 7.14
CA LEU A 139 48.83 -12.65 6.50
C LEU A 139 49.82 -11.50 6.27
N ARG A 140 50.08 -10.66 7.29
CA ARG A 140 51.21 -9.73 7.21
C ARG A 140 51.79 -9.32 8.56
N SER A 141 52.42 -10.25 9.26
CA SER A 141 53.50 -9.94 10.22
C SER A 141 54.46 -11.13 10.32
N GLY A 142 55.33 -11.25 9.32
CA GLY A 142 56.61 -11.93 9.37
C GLY A 142 57.68 -10.95 8.94
#